data_AF-X0ZUS2-F1
#
_entry.id   AF-X0ZUS2-F1
#
_cell.length_a   1.000
_cell.length_b   1.000
_cell.length_c   1.000
_cell.angle_alpha   90.00
_cell.angle_beta   90.00
_cell.angle_gamma   90.00
#
_symmetry.space_group_name_H-M   'P 1'
#
loop_
_entity.id
_entity.type
_entity.pdbx_description
1 polymer ?
#
loop_
_entity_poly.entity_id
_entity_poly.type
_entity_poly.pdbx_seq_one_letter_code
_entity_poly.pdbx_strand_id
1 'polypeptide(L)'
;MLNRNFVVTNGGYIGGYLTYYLSKFIGKIATSIILLLSLIISTLILTRKSLKEIRDDIKNLSMKLKFKKPILKKPHILTRESEKIYTSAELKEKKSKPKHAFEPIEKFKKIYKTKETLQTDKATSYETSPTQLVMSVASVIEDKTYKIPPLSILHKSKILISTITKKNIKDVVRTLERILSDFKIEAKVSDVTRGPNVTLFSIQLAPGVKVRKILTLENDLCVALGTPDLRILTPIPGKAALGLEVPNKVKEIVTLGDILLSPDINRDRGILTVPIGKDLNGEPVFIDIVEMPHLLIAGATGSGKSSCL
;
A
#
# COMPACT_ATOMS: atom_id res chain seq x y z
N MET A 1 -10.70 17.55 58.79
CA MET A 1 -11.66 17.48 57.66
C MET A 1 -11.19 18.41 56.54
N LEU A 2 -11.57 18.15 55.28
CA LEU A 2 -11.30 19.07 54.16
C LEU A 2 -12.29 20.24 54.23
N ASN A 3 -11.79 21.48 54.22
CA ASN A 3 -12.63 22.68 54.25
C ASN A 3 -13.40 22.82 52.92
N ARG A 4 -14.70 23.13 52.97
CA ARG A 4 -15.57 23.28 51.80
C ARG A 4 -15.01 24.25 50.75
N ASN A 5 -14.35 25.32 51.18
CA ASN A 5 -13.73 26.30 50.27
C ASN A 5 -12.50 25.72 49.53
N PHE A 6 -11.76 24.80 50.16
CA PHE A 6 -10.64 24.09 49.53
C PHE A 6 -11.12 23.08 48.49
N VAL A 7 -12.28 22.45 48.72
CA VAL A 7 -12.90 21.53 47.76
C VAL A 7 -13.35 22.25 46.49
N VAL A 8 -14.03 23.39 46.61
CA VAL A 8 -14.52 24.15 45.44
C VAL A 8 -13.35 24.72 44.61
N THR A 9 -12.28 25.19 45.27
CA THR A 9 -11.11 25.77 44.57
C THR A 9 -10.21 24.76 43.88
N ASN A 10 -10.22 23.48 44.28
CA ASN A 10 -9.36 22.43 43.72
C ASN A 10 -10.13 21.40 42.86
N GLY A 11 -11.19 21.84 42.17
CA GLY A 11 -11.90 21.01 41.18
C GLY A 11 -12.87 19.97 41.77
N GLY A 12 -13.49 20.26 42.92
CA GLY A 12 -14.47 19.37 43.56
C GLY A 12 -13.84 18.31 44.46
N TYR A 13 -14.67 17.43 45.02
CA TYR A 13 -14.24 16.53 46.11
C TYR A 13 -13.09 15.58 45.71
N ILE A 14 -13.10 15.06 44.49
CA ILE A 14 -12.08 14.15 43.97
C ILE A 14 -10.75 14.90 43.76
N GLY A 15 -10.78 16.06 43.09
CA GLY A 15 -9.59 16.90 42.87
C GLY A 15 -9.00 17.46 44.16
N GLY A 16 -9.86 17.90 45.09
CA GLY A 16 -9.46 18.36 46.42
C GLY A 16 -8.83 17.26 47.29
N TYR A 17 -9.36 16.04 47.26
CA TYR A 17 -8.78 14.90 47.96
C TYR A 17 -7.41 14.52 47.39
N LEU A 18 -7.30 14.38 46.06
CA LEU A 18 -6.04 14.07 45.38
C LEU A 18 -4.97 15.14 45.66
N THR A 19 -5.34 16.42 45.50
CA THR A 19 -4.43 17.55 45.75
C THR A 19 -4.00 17.62 47.22
N TYR A 20 -4.89 17.31 48.17
CA TYR A 20 -4.54 17.25 49.59
C TYR A 20 -3.51 16.16 49.90
N TYR A 21 -3.67 14.95 49.37
CA TYR A 21 -2.71 13.87 49.58
C TYR A 21 -1.35 14.17 48.93
N LEU A 22 -1.31 14.58 47.66
CA LEU A 22 -0.04 14.92 46.99
C LEU A 22 0.66 16.10 47.71
N SER A 23 -0.07 17.16 48.06
CA SER A 23 0.54 18.33 48.71
C SER A 23 0.99 18.09 50.15
N LYS A 24 0.51 17.03 50.81
CA LYS A 24 1.01 16.56 52.10
C LYS A 24 2.34 15.78 51.98
N PHE A 25 2.56 15.04 50.89
CA PHE A 25 3.77 14.22 50.71
C PHE A 25 4.91 14.92 49.97
N ILE A 26 4.64 15.67 48.90
CA ILE A 26 5.67 16.31 48.05
C ILE A 26 5.57 17.85 48.11
N GLY A 27 4.67 18.40 48.92
CA GLY A 27 4.47 19.85 49.03
C GLY A 27 3.67 20.45 47.88
N LYS A 28 3.21 21.69 48.08
CA LYS A 28 2.26 22.38 47.18
C LYS A 28 2.83 22.61 45.77
N ILE A 29 4.09 23.04 45.65
CA ILE A 29 4.72 23.41 44.38
C ILE A 29 4.88 22.19 43.46
N ALA A 30 5.45 21.09 43.98
CA ALA A 30 5.61 19.86 43.21
C ALA A 30 4.26 19.24 42.82
N THR A 31 3.26 19.32 43.70
CA THR A 31 1.89 18.85 43.39
C THR A 31 1.30 19.56 42.17
N SER A 32 1.42 20.89 42.09
CA SER A 32 0.95 21.65 40.92
C SER A 32 1.68 21.25 39.64
N ILE A 33 2.99 20.98 39.69
CA ILE A 33 3.79 20.53 38.54
C ILE A 33 3.34 19.13 38.08
N ILE A 34 3.14 18.19 39.01
CA ILE A 34 2.69 16.82 38.72
C ILE A 34 1.28 16.82 38.08
N LEU A 35 0.35 17.62 38.62
CA LEU A 35 -0.99 17.75 38.07
C LEU A 35 -1.00 18.40 36.68
N LEU A 36 -0.13 19.41 36.44
CA LEU A 36 0.05 20.03 35.13
C LEU A 36 0.58 19.02 34.09
N LEU A 37 1.61 18.25 34.44
CA LEU A 37 2.18 17.22 33.57
C LEU A 37 1.17 16.11 33.25
N SER A 38 0.39 15.67 34.25
CA SER A 38 -0.69 14.69 34.07
C SER A 38 -1.76 15.21 33.09
N LEU A 39 -2.16 16.48 33.20
CA LEU A 39 -3.09 17.12 32.27
C LEU A 39 -2.54 17.17 30.82
N ILE A 40 -1.26 17.50 30.65
CA ILE A 40 -0.59 17.55 29.34
C ILE A 40 -0.50 16.15 28.72
N ILE A 41 -0.17 15.12 29.50
CA ILE A 41 -0.11 13.73 29.04
C ILE A 41 -1.50 13.22 28.66
N SER A 42 -2.51 13.47 29.50
CA SER A 42 -3.90 13.10 29.26
C SER A 42 -4.47 13.73 27.98
N THR A 43 -4.26 15.03 27.77
CA THR A 43 -4.70 15.74 26.56
C THR A 43 -3.95 15.27 25.30
N LEU A 44 -2.66 14.93 25.39
CA LEU A 44 -1.90 14.34 24.28
C LEU A 44 -2.46 12.96 23.87
N ILE A 45 -2.75 12.10 24.85
CA ILE A 45 -3.35 10.77 24.61
C ILE A 45 -4.74 10.92 23.98
N LEU A 46 -5.60 11.76 24.55
CA LEU A 46 -6.98 11.97 24.09
C LEU A 46 -7.05 12.53 22.66
N THR A 47 -6.18 13.49 22.34
CA THR A 47 -6.24 14.19 21.04
C THR A 47 -5.49 13.44 19.93
N ARG A 48 -4.63 12.46 20.27
CA ARG A 48 -3.72 11.72 19.36
C ARG A 48 -2.79 12.59 18.47
N LYS A 49 -2.76 13.91 18.68
CA LYS A 49 -1.91 14.88 17.99
C LYS A 49 -0.46 14.80 18.47
N SER A 50 0.49 15.13 17.60
CA SER A 50 1.89 15.30 18.01
C SER A 50 2.13 16.65 18.69
N LEU A 51 3.17 16.74 19.52
CA LEU A 51 3.58 17.98 20.20
C LEU A 51 3.83 19.16 19.23
N LYS A 52 4.20 18.89 17.97
CA LYS A 52 4.37 19.92 16.94
C LYS A 52 3.02 20.52 16.52
N GLU A 53 2.03 19.68 16.30
CA GLU A 53 0.66 20.08 15.95
C GLU A 53 0.03 20.91 17.09
N ILE A 54 0.21 20.48 18.35
CA ILE A 54 -0.30 21.20 19.54
C ILE A 54 0.37 22.58 19.71
N ARG A 55 1.69 22.69 19.48
CA ARG A 55 2.41 23.97 19.50
C ARG A 55 1.83 24.97 18.49
N ASP A 56 1.50 24.48 17.29
CA ASP A 56 1.03 25.33 16.20
C ASP A 56 -0.46 25.72 16.40
N ASP A 57 -1.28 24.83 16.97
CA ASP A 57 -2.61 25.17 17.51
C ASP A 57 -2.54 26.27 18.58
N ILE A 58 -1.61 26.17 19.56
CA ILE A 58 -1.42 27.17 20.62
C ILE A 58 -0.99 28.52 20.04
N LYS A 59 -0.10 28.53 19.04
CA LYS A 59 0.33 29.75 18.34
C LYS A 59 -0.86 30.44 17.64
N ASN A 60 -1.71 29.66 16.97
CA ASN A 60 -2.93 30.14 16.32
C ASN A 60 -3.98 30.66 17.32
N LEU A 61 -4.12 30.00 18.49
CA LEU A 61 -5.00 30.45 19.57
C LEU A 61 -4.51 31.76 20.21
N SER A 62 -3.20 31.90 20.44
CA SER A 62 -2.58 33.13 20.94
C SER A 62 -2.77 34.30 19.97
N MET A 63 -2.65 34.06 18.65
CA MET A 63 -2.98 35.07 17.63
C MET A 63 -4.45 35.47 17.69
N LYS A 64 -5.40 34.51 17.75
CA LYS A 64 -6.83 34.82 17.87
C LYS A 64 -7.18 35.64 19.12
N LEU A 65 -6.48 35.41 20.24
CA LEU A 65 -6.65 36.20 21.47
C LEU A 65 -6.13 37.64 21.36
N LYS A 66 -5.14 37.91 20.49
CA LYS A 66 -4.64 39.28 20.23
C LYS A 66 -5.50 40.08 19.23
N PHE A 67 -6.41 39.44 18.50
CA PHE A 67 -7.28 40.08 17.50
C PHE A 67 -8.74 40.25 17.96
N LYS A 68 -8.94 40.91 19.10
CA LYS A 68 -10.23 41.54 19.46
C LYS A 68 -10.11 43.07 19.55
N LYS A 69 -10.42 43.75 18.46
CA LYS A 69 -11.00 45.12 18.45
C LYS A 69 -12.30 45.08 17.64
N PRO A 70 -13.32 45.90 17.96
CA PRO A 70 -14.68 45.66 17.49
C PRO A 70 -14.98 46.22 16.08
N ILE A 71 -15.52 45.32 15.25
CA ILE A 71 -16.68 45.48 14.36
C ILE A 71 -17.10 46.92 14.00
N LEU A 72 -17.06 47.23 12.70
CA LEU A 72 -18.04 48.06 11.99
C LEU A 72 -18.42 47.36 10.67
N LYS A 73 -19.62 47.61 10.11
CA LYS A 73 -20.28 46.73 9.13
C LYS A 73 -20.58 47.38 7.77
N LYS A 74 -20.16 46.69 6.69
CA LYS A 74 -20.88 46.49 5.39
C LYS A 74 -21.18 47.76 4.54
N PRO A 75 -21.70 47.65 3.28
CA PRO A 75 -21.94 46.48 2.40
C PRO A 75 -21.04 46.55 1.12
N HIS A 76 -21.28 46.04 -0.11
CA HIS A 76 -22.31 45.16 -0.75
C HIS A 76 -21.72 44.44 -2.02
N ILE A 77 -22.61 43.92 -2.90
CA ILE A 77 -22.57 43.77 -4.39
C ILE A 77 -21.18 43.51 -5.04
N LEU A 78 -20.83 42.29 -5.51
CA LEU A 78 -21.27 41.58 -6.74
C LEU A 78 -20.89 42.34 -8.04
N THR A 79 -20.36 41.74 -9.13
CA THR A 79 -20.58 40.38 -9.67
C THR A 79 -19.47 39.96 -10.67
N ARG A 80 -19.25 38.63 -10.83
CA ARG A 80 -18.75 37.87 -12.01
C ARG A 80 -17.37 38.16 -12.68
N GLU A 81 -16.74 37.04 -13.05
CA GLU A 81 -15.77 36.82 -14.16
C GLU A 81 -14.39 37.53 -14.08
N SER A 82 -13.26 36.92 -14.48
CA SER A 82 -13.02 35.60 -15.12
C SER A 82 -11.61 35.02 -14.81
N GLU A 83 -11.21 33.98 -15.56
CA GLU A 83 -9.86 33.39 -15.70
C GLU A 83 -9.30 32.45 -14.60
N LYS A 84 -8.21 31.76 -14.96
CA LYS A 84 -7.63 30.55 -14.35
C LYS A 84 -6.13 30.76 -14.10
N ILE A 85 -5.52 30.03 -13.16
CA ILE A 85 -4.31 29.17 -13.34
C ILE A 85 -3.80 28.58 -12.01
N TYR A 86 -3.05 27.47 -12.11
CA TYR A 86 -2.58 26.56 -11.06
C TYR A 86 -1.62 27.17 -10.01
N THR A 87 -1.47 26.52 -8.83
CA THR A 87 -0.19 25.84 -8.43
C THR A 87 -0.20 25.21 -7.00
N SER A 88 -0.04 23.88 -6.96
CA SER A 88 0.60 22.98 -5.95
C SER A 88 0.40 23.05 -4.41
N ALA A 89 0.55 21.85 -3.81
CA ALA A 89 0.98 21.53 -2.43
C ALA A 89 -0.02 21.73 -1.26
N GLU A 90 0.02 20.98 -0.16
CA GLU A 90 0.95 19.91 0.28
C GLU A 90 0.26 18.54 0.51
N LEU A 91 1.03 17.44 0.43
CA LEU A 91 0.68 16.13 0.98
C LEU A 91 1.30 15.95 2.39
N LYS A 92 0.58 15.28 3.31
CA LYS A 92 1.13 14.64 4.52
C LYS A 92 0.14 13.61 5.11
N GLU A 93 0.10 12.42 4.53
CA GLU A 93 -0.50 11.25 5.18
C GLU A 93 0.59 10.34 5.79
N LYS A 94 0.27 9.73 6.93
CA LYS A 94 1.25 9.38 7.98
C LYS A 94 1.37 7.86 8.13
N LYS A 95 2.10 7.20 7.21
CA LYS A 95 2.31 5.73 7.21
C LYS A 95 2.78 5.21 8.57
N SER A 96 1.93 4.48 9.28
CA SER A 96 2.27 3.70 10.47
C SER A 96 2.86 2.34 10.07
N LYS A 97 3.84 1.83 10.85
CA LYS A 97 4.40 0.49 10.64
C LYS A 97 3.56 -0.55 11.38
N PRO A 98 3.06 -1.62 10.74
CA PRO A 98 2.63 -2.80 11.47
C PRO A 98 3.87 -3.52 12.03
N LYS A 99 3.93 -3.71 13.36
CA LYS A 99 4.77 -4.74 13.97
C LYS A 99 3.95 -6.02 14.01
N HIS A 100 4.33 -7.05 13.28
CA HIS A 100 4.22 -8.47 13.65
C HIS A 100 4.97 -9.27 12.59
N ALA A 101 6.12 -9.83 12.94
CA ALA A 101 6.77 -10.84 12.12
C ALA A 101 6.09 -12.18 12.42
N PHE A 102 5.67 -12.90 11.38
CA PHE A 102 5.29 -14.31 11.50
C PHE A 102 6.54 -15.17 11.30
N GLU A 103 6.72 -16.19 12.13
CA GLU A 103 7.78 -17.18 11.97
C GLU A 103 7.37 -18.24 10.91
N PRO A 104 8.32 -18.84 10.16
CA PRO A 104 7.99 -19.79 9.11
C PRO A 104 7.50 -21.14 9.66
N ILE A 105 6.33 -21.60 9.23
CA ILE A 105 5.79 -22.92 9.59
C ILE A 105 6.33 -23.98 8.61
N GLU A 106 7.40 -24.68 8.97
CA GLU A 106 8.09 -25.66 8.09
C GLU A 106 7.30 -26.95 7.75
N LYS A 107 6.04 -27.10 8.18
CA LYS A 107 5.32 -28.39 8.15
C LYS A 107 4.63 -28.78 6.83
N PHE A 108 4.53 -27.89 5.84
CA PHE A 108 3.85 -28.18 4.56
C PHE A 108 4.80 -28.62 3.43
N LYS A 109 5.62 -29.65 3.67
CA LYS A 109 6.58 -30.19 2.67
C LYS A 109 6.62 -31.72 2.57
N LYS A 110 5.53 -32.41 2.93
CA LYS A 110 5.48 -33.89 2.99
C LYS A 110 4.19 -34.53 2.43
N ILE A 111 3.54 -33.85 1.50
CA ILE A 111 2.46 -34.38 0.65
C ILE A 111 2.95 -34.31 -0.81
N TYR A 112 2.38 -35.11 -1.72
CA TYR A 112 2.82 -35.28 -3.12
C TYR A 112 4.12 -36.07 -3.33
N LYS A 113 4.20 -37.26 -2.71
CA LYS A 113 4.85 -38.41 -3.34
C LYS A 113 4.05 -39.70 -3.07
N THR A 114 4.14 -40.61 -4.03
CA THR A 114 3.47 -41.93 -4.15
C THR A 114 2.22 -41.93 -5.04
N LYS A 115 2.35 -42.56 -6.21
CA LYS A 115 1.26 -43.25 -6.89
C LYS A 115 1.14 -44.64 -6.24
N GLU A 116 -0.07 -45.15 -6.01
CA GLU A 116 -0.52 -46.39 -6.67
C GLU A 116 -1.93 -46.86 -6.27
N THR A 117 -2.58 -47.51 -7.25
CA THR A 117 -3.49 -48.66 -7.17
C THR A 117 -4.80 -48.56 -6.38
N LEU A 118 -5.89 -48.91 -7.08
CA LEU A 118 -7.24 -49.16 -6.56
C LEU A 118 -7.29 -50.43 -5.70
N GLN A 119 -8.00 -50.36 -4.57
CA GLN A 119 -8.78 -51.51 -4.10
C GLN A 119 -9.97 -51.08 -3.23
N THR A 120 -11.05 -51.84 -3.34
CA THR A 120 -12.30 -51.65 -2.60
C THR A 120 -12.28 -52.36 -1.26
N ASP A 121 -12.83 -51.77 -0.20
CA ASP A 121 -13.75 -52.54 0.65
C ASP A 121 -14.73 -51.67 1.47
N LYS A 122 -15.63 -52.36 2.19
CA LYS A 122 -16.95 -51.92 2.64
C LYS A 122 -17.00 -50.84 3.72
N ALA A 123 -18.15 -50.15 3.68
CA ALA A 123 -18.66 -49.17 4.62
C ALA A 123 -18.56 -49.52 6.12
N THR A 124 -18.39 -48.48 6.93
CA THR A 124 -19.05 -48.34 8.24
C THR A 124 -19.59 -46.92 8.33
N SER A 125 -20.85 -46.78 8.74
CA SER A 125 -21.57 -45.51 8.76
C SER A 125 -21.24 -44.68 9.99
N TYR A 126 -20.94 -43.39 9.80
CA TYR A 126 -20.95 -42.39 10.85
C TYR A 126 -21.96 -41.28 10.51
N GLU A 127 -23.08 -41.27 11.23
CA GLU A 127 -24.05 -40.18 11.18
C GLU A 127 -23.52 -38.97 11.96
N THR A 128 -22.78 -38.12 11.27
CA THR A 128 -22.59 -36.72 11.70
C THR A 128 -23.09 -35.82 10.59
N SER A 129 -24.35 -35.40 10.70
CA SER A 129 -24.93 -34.42 9.78
C SER A 129 -24.09 -33.13 9.82
N PRO A 130 -23.41 -32.76 8.73
CA PRO A 130 -23.01 -31.39 8.58
C PRO A 130 -24.25 -30.62 8.14
N THR A 131 -24.63 -29.57 8.86
CA THR A 131 -25.48 -28.52 8.29
C THR A 131 -24.67 -27.73 7.27
N GLN A 132 -24.23 -28.40 6.19
CA GLN A 132 -23.92 -27.75 4.95
C GLN A 132 -25.17 -26.96 4.58
N LEU A 133 -25.02 -25.64 4.45
CA LEU A 133 -25.92 -24.87 3.62
C LEU A 133 -25.68 -25.37 2.19
N VAL A 134 -26.36 -26.46 1.84
CA VAL A 134 -26.53 -26.87 0.45
C VAL A 134 -27.30 -25.73 -0.19
N MET A 135 -26.56 -24.81 -0.79
CA MET A 135 -27.09 -24.01 -1.87
C MET A 135 -27.58 -25.00 -2.91
N SER A 136 -28.87 -25.26 -2.92
CA SER A 136 -29.52 -25.83 -4.08
C SER A 136 -29.16 -24.91 -5.23
N VAL A 137 -28.34 -25.41 -6.15
CA VAL A 137 -28.07 -24.73 -7.41
C VAL A 137 -29.44 -24.64 -8.07
N ALA A 138 -30.06 -23.47 -7.96
CA ALA A 138 -31.41 -23.23 -8.41
C ALA A 138 -31.49 -23.70 -9.86
N SER A 139 -32.39 -24.66 -10.12
CA SER A 139 -32.43 -25.47 -11.34
C SER A 139 -32.14 -24.59 -12.55
N VAL A 140 -30.99 -24.82 -13.20
CA VAL A 140 -30.43 -23.87 -14.17
C VAL A 140 -31.48 -23.54 -15.21
N ILE A 141 -32.04 -22.34 -15.10
CA ILE A 141 -32.92 -21.80 -16.11
C ILE A 141 -32.01 -21.49 -17.29
N GLU A 142 -32.01 -22.39 -18.28
CA GLU A 142 -31.43 -22.10 -19.59
C GLU A 142 -32.18 -20.90 -20.17
N ASP A 143 -31.68 -19.69 -19.89
CA ASP A 143 -32.09 -18.51 -20.64
C ASP A 143 -31.53 -18.63 -22.06
N LYS A 144 -32.30 -19.28 -22.93
CA LYS A 144 -32.00 -19.47 -24.36
C LYS A 144 -31.98 -18.16 -25.14
N THR A 145 -32.28 -17.04 -24.47
CA THR A 145 -32.13 -15.67 -24.99
C THR A 145 -30.72 -15.10 -24.75
N TYR A 146 -29.98 -15.61 -23.75
CA TYR A 146 -28.65 -15.08 -23.41
C TYR A 146 -27.65 -15.30 -24.54
N LYS A 147 -26.89 -14.25 -24.88
CA LYS A 147 -25.85 -14.26 -25.91
C LYS A 147 -24.60 -13.63 -25.34
N ILE A 148 -23.47 -14.33 -25.50
CA ILE A 148 -22.15 -13.84 -25.08
C ILE A 148 -21.85 -12.54 -25.84
N PRO A 149 -21.49 -11.44 -25.15
CA PRO A 149 -21.21 -10.15 -25.80
C PRO A 149 -19.94 -10.24 -26.67
N PRO A 150 -19.92 -9.62 -27.87
CA PRO A 150 -18.76 -9.66 -28.74
C PRO A 150 -17.60 -8.84 -28.16
N LEU A 151 -16.39 -9.40 -28.22
CA LEU A 151 -15.16 -8.77 -27.70
C LEU A 151 -14.81 -7.44 -28.38
N SER A 152 -15.44 -7.10 -29.51
CA SER A 152 -15.31 -5.80 -30.19
C SER A 152 -15.85 -4.61 -29.39
N ILE A 153 -16.62 -4.85 -28.32
CA ILE A 153 -17.03 -3.82 -27.35
C ILE A 153 -15.83 -3.32 -26.52
N LEU A 154 -14.74 -4.11 -26.43
CA LEU A 154 -13.56 -3.78 -25.64
C LEU A 154 -12.60 -2.87 -26.42
N HIS A 155 -12.33 -1.69 -25.88
CA HIS A 155 -11.23 -0.85 -26.38
C HIS A 155 -9.86 -1.47 -26.06
N LYS A 156 -8.91 -1.34 -26.99
CA LYS A 156 -7.48 -1.57 -26.78
C LYS A 156 -6.76 -0.29 -26.35
N SER A 157 -5.60 -0.42 -25.73
CA SER A 157 -4.68 0.68 -25.46
C SER A 157 -4.09 1.28 -26.73
N LYS A 158 -3.62 2.53 -26.64
CA LYS A 158 -2.82 3.16 -27.70
C LYS A 158 -1.35 2.80 -27.49
N ILE A 159 -0.79 2.01 -28.42
CA ILE A 159 0.64 1.65 -28.41
C ILE A 159 1.48 2.92 -28.60
N LEU A 160 2.27 3.28 -27.58
CA LEU A 160 3.17 4.43 -27.63
C LEU A 160 4.51 4.00 -28.24
N ILE A 161 4.70 4.30 -29.53
CA ILE A 161 5.82 3.79 -30.33
C ILE A 161 7.18 4.21 -29.72
N SER A 162 8.05 3.21 -29.53
CA SER A 162 9.11 3.22 -28.53
C SER A 162 10.47 3.77 -28.98
N THR A 163 10.52 4.58 -30.05
CA THR A 163 11.77 5.11 -30.62
C THR A 163 12.54 5.99 -29.63
N ILE A 164 11.83 6.79 -28.83
CA ILE A 164 12.39 7.62 -27.75
C ILE A 164 12.99 6.74 -26.61
N THR A 165 12.46 5.54 -26.42
CA THR A 165 12.74 4.67 -25.27
C THR A 165 14.15 4.07 -25.29
N LYS A 166 14.66 3.65 -26.45
CA LYS A 166 15.97 2.97 -26.54
C LYS A 166 17.16 3.87 -26.13
N LYS A 167 17.06 5.19 -26.32
CA LYS A 167 18.06 6.15 -25.84
C LYS A 167 17.99 6.28 -24.31
N ASN A 168 16.79 6.55 -23.79
CA ASN A 168 16.54 6.70 -22.35
C ASN A 168 17.00 5.48 -21.53
N ILE A 169 16.82 4.25 -22.03
CA ILE A 169 17.28 3.03 -21.34
C ILE A 169 18.81 3.04 -21.17
N LYS A 170 19.59 3.36 -22.23
CA LYS A 170 21.06 3.38 -22.15
C LYS A 170 21.57 4.41 -21.16
N ASP A 171 20.92 5.56 -21.07
CA ASP A 171 21.30 6.63 -20.15
C ASP A 171 20.93 6.30 -18.70
N VAL A 172 19.85 5.53 -18.46
CA VAL A 172 19.54 4.93 -17.15
C VAL A 172 20.57 3.86 -16.75
N VAL A 173 20.95 2.94 -17.66
CA VAL A 173 22.00 1.93 -17.40
C VAL A 173 23.31 2.59 -16.97
N ARG A 174 23.80 3.56 -17.75
CA ARG A 174 25.02 4.33 -17.44
C ARG A 174 24.94 5.04 -16.08
N THR A 175 23.77 5.60 -15.76
CA THR A 175 23.55 6.28 -14.49
C THR A 175 23.62 5.30 -13.32
N LEU A 176 22.99 4.14 -13.45
CA LEU A 176 22.97 3.07 -12.44
C LEU A 176 24.34 2.43 -12.23
N GLU A 177 25.06 2.09 -13.30
CA GLU A 177 26.42 1.53 -13.20
C GLU A 177 27.41 2.52 -12.56
N ARG A 178 27.29 3.82 -12.88
CA ARG A 178 28.05 4.88 -12.21
C ARG A 178 27.75 4.94 -10.71
N ILE A 179 26.48 4.99 -10.30
CA ILE A 179 26.09 5.07 -8.87
C ILE A 179 26.64 3.86 -8.10
N LEU A 180 26.52 2.65 -8.66
CA LEU A 180 27.05 1.44 -8.03
C LEU A 180 28.57 1.51 -7.88
N SER A 181 29.29 2.02 -8.89
CA SER A 181 30.72 2.31 -8.80
C SER A 181 31.06 3.35 -7.72
N ASP A 182 30.32 4.46 -7.65
CA ASP A 182 30.52 5.53 -6.65
C ASP A 182 30.40 5.01 -5.21
N PHE A 183 29.43 4.10 -4.97
CA PHE A 183 29.24 3.41 -3.69
C PHE A 183 30.16 2.18 -3.47
N LYS A 184 31.14 1.95 -4.36
CA LYS A 184 32.09 0.81 -4.30
C LYS A 184 31.36 -0.54 -4.28
N ILE A 185 30.47 -0.71 -5.26
CA ILE A 185 29.71 -1.93 -5.57
C ILE A 185 30.04 -2.32 -7.01
N GLU A 186 30.94 -3.27 -7.16
CA GLU A 186 31.28 -3.84 -8.47
C GLU A 186 30.09 -4.68 -8.99
N ALA A 187 29.41 -4.12 -9.99
CA ALA A 187 28.21 -4.69 -10.59
C ALA A 187 28.04 -4.15 -12.02
N LYS A 188 27.31 -4.89 -12.85
CA LYS A 188 27.05 -4.55 -14.25
C LYS A 188 25.60 -4.89 -14.62
N VAL A 189 24.96 -4.09 -15.48
CA VAL A 189 23.68 -4.47 -16.06
C VAL A 189 23.91 -5.53 -17.15
N SER A 190 23.31 -6.70 -16.97
CA SER A 190 23.44 -7.83 -17.90
C SER A 190 22.29 -7.90 -18.90
N ASP A 191 21.09 -7.46 -18.52
CA ASP A 191 19.85 -7.62 -19.28
C ASP A 191 18.82 -6.55 -18.87
N VAL A 192 17.93 -6.14 -19.77
CA VAL A 192 16.92 -5.09 -19.52
C VAL A 192 15.58 -5.43 -20.20
N THR A 193 14.60 -5.80 -19.39
CA THR A 193 13.24 -6.14 -19.83
C THR A 193 12.29 -4.96 -19.56
N ARG A 194 11.69 -4.38 -20.61
CA ARG A 194 10.71 -3.30 -20.46
C ARG A 194 9.27 -3.83 -20.55
N GLY A 195 8.55 -3.76 -19.44
CA GLY A 195 7.11 -3.94 -19.39
C GLY A 195 6.32 -2.64 -19.54
N PRO A 196 4.98 -2.68 -19.44
CA PRO A 196 4.12 -1.51 -19.64
C PRO A 196 4.31 -0.39 -18.60
N ASN A 197 4.42 -0.77 -17.32
CA ASN A 197 4.47 0.15 -16.18
C ASN A 197 5.86 0.33 -15.55
N VAL A 198 6.72 -0.68 -15.68
CA VAL A 198 8.08 -0.74 -15.10
C VAL A 198 9.05 -1.33 -16.11
N THR A 199 10.35 -1.06 -15.93
CA THR A 199 11.45 -1.73 -16.62
C THR A 199 12.28 -2.48 -15.58
N LEU A 200 12.49 -3.77 -15.78
CA LEU A 200 13.36 -4.62 -14.96
C LEU A 200 14.79 -4.56 -15.50
N PHE A 201 15.72 -4.06 -14.69
CA PHE A 201 17.15 -4.11 -14.95
C PHE A 201 17.73 -5.32 -14.20
N SER A 202 18.35 -6.25 -14.93
CA SER A 202 19.09 -7.36 -14.33
C SER A 202 20.52 -6.91 -14.05
N ILE A 203 20.90 -6.93 -12.77
CA ILE A 203 22.19 -6.46 -12.27
C ILE A 203 22.99 -7.67 -11.81
N GLN A 204 24.06 -7.99 -12.54
CA GLN A 204 25.01 -9.03 -12.15
C GLN A 204 26.05 -8.43 -11.20
N LEU A 205 26.33 -9.12 -10.09
CA LEU A 205 27.27 -8.67 -9.06
C LEU A 205 28.62 -9.36 -9.21
N ALA A 206 29.70 -8.65 -8.90
CA ALA A 206 31.03 -9.26 -8.82
C ALA A 206 31.14 -10.24 -7.63
N PRO A 207 32.03 -11.24 -7.68
CA PRO A 207 32.26 -12.17 -6.56
C PRO A 207 32.53 -11.45 -5.24
N GLY A 208 31.91 -11.92 -4.16
CA GLY A 208 32.05 -11.32 -2.81
C GLY A 208 31.21 -10.07 -2.54
N VAL A 209 30.58 -9.47 -3.55
CA VAL A 209 29.67 -8.31 -3.37
C VAL A 209 28.38 -8.76 -2.69
N LYS A 210 28.19 -8.34 -1.43
CA LYS A 210 27.03 -8.69 -0.61
C LYS A 210 25.78 -7.94 -1.08
N VAL A 211 24.75 -8.67 -1.52
CA VAL A 211 23.41 -8.18 -1.93
C VAL A 211 22.85 -7.10 -0.98
N ARG A 212 23.06 -7.25 0.34
CA ARG A 212 22.61 -6.27 1.35
C ARG A 212 23.13 -4.84 1.12
N LYS A 213 24.29 -4.64 0.46
CA LYS A 213 24.78 -3.31 0.09
C LYS A 213 23.80 -2.57 -0.84
N ILE A 214 23.18 -3.27 -1.79
CA ILE A 214 22.26 -2.67 -2.77
C ILE A 214 20.91 -2.39 -2.12
N LEU A 215 20.42 -3.31 -1.27
CA LEU A 215 19.21 -3.09 -0.46
C LEU A 215 19.31 -1.86 0.45
N THR A 216 20.50 -1.47 0.89
CA THR A 216 20.69 -0.22 1.66
C THR A 216 20.71 1.06 0.82
N LEU A 217 20.86 0.98 -0.51
CA LEU A 217 20.91 2.13 -1.43
C LEU A 217 19.59 2.42 -2.14
N GLU A 218 18.50 1.71 -1.78
CA GLU A 218 17.19 1.85 -2.41
C GLU A 218 16.73 3.32 -2.54
N ASN A 219 16.87 4.10 -1.46
CA ASN A 219 16.51 5.53 -1.45
C ASN A 219 17.44 6.39 -2.32
N ASP A 220 18.75 6.12 -2.31
CA ASP A 220 19.74 6.87 -3.09
C ASP A 220 19.58 6.60 -4.60
N LEU A 221 19.24 5.36 -4.96
CA LEU A 221 18.86 4.95 -6.30
C LEU A 221 17.54 5.61 -6.73
N CYS A 222 16.53 5.71 -5.86
CA CYS A 222 15.29 6.44 -6.15
C CYS A 222 15.57 7.90 -6.52
N VAL A 223 16.36 8.60 -5.70
CA VAL A 223 16.75 10.01 -5.91
C VAL A 223 17.54 10.17 -7.21
N ALA A 224 18.57 9.36 -7.43
CA ALA A 224 19.48 9.52 -8.56
C ALA A 224 18.89 9.06 -9.91
N LEU A 225 17.89 8.17 -9.90
CA LEU A 225 17.10 7.80 -11.09
C LEU A 225 15.89 8.72 -11.32
N GLY A 226 15.53 9.55 -10.34
CA GLY A 226 14.38 10.47 -10.42
C GLY A 226 13.03 9.75 -10.38
N THR A 227 12.91 8.71 -9.56
CA THR A 227 11.69 7.89 -9.41
C THR A 227 11.14 8.00 -7.98
N PRO A 228 9.79 8.01 -7.79
CA PRO A 228 9.20 8.08 -6.45
C PRO A 228 9.37 6.79 -5.62
N ASP A 229 9.63 5.65 -6.27
CA ASP A 229 9.77 4.34 -5.63
C ASP A 229 10.58 3.38 -6.55
N LEU A 230 11.08 2.28 -5.98
CA LEU A 230 11.80 1.20 -6.66
C LEU A 230 11.42 -0.15 -6.03
N ARG A 231 11.68 -1.26 -6.71
CA ARG A 231 11.58 -2.59 -6.10
C ARG A 231 12.78 -3.46 -6.46
N ILE A 232 13.42 -4.01 -5.43
CA ILE A 232 14.60 -4.87 -5.55
C ILE A 232 14.18 -6.33 -5.40
N LEU A 233 14.46 -7.15 -6.41
CA LEU A 233 14.21 -8.60 -6.43
C LEU A 233 15.51 -9.37 -6.15
N THR A 234 15.52 -10.20 -5.10
CA THR A 234 16.74 -10.89 -4.63
C THR A 234 16.52 -12.39 -4.38
N PRO A 235 17.24 -13.29 -5.09
CA PRO A 235 17.78 -13.15 -6.45
C PRO A 235 16.69 -13.37 -7.52
N ILE A 236 17.02 -13.17 -8.80
CA ILE A 236 16.13 -13.58 -9.91
C ILE A 236 16.16 -15.12 -10.02
N PRO A 237 15.01 -15.82 -10.06
CA PRO A 237 14.98 -17.26 -10.30
C PRO A 237 15.69 -17.65 -11.60
N GLY A 238 16.61 -18.62 -11.54
CA GLY A 238 17.35 -19.11 -12.71
C GLY A 238 18.45 -18.18 -13.27
N LYS A 239 18.61 -16.95 -12.77
CA LYS A 239 19.71 -16.04 -13.16
C LYS A 239 20.57 -15.66 -11.95
N ALA A 240 21.90 -15.66 -12.09
CA ALA A 240 22.83 -15.19 -11.07
C ALA A 240 22.88 -13.64 -10.99
N ALA A 241 21.72 -13.01 -10.85
CA ALA A 241 21.53 -11.57 -10.91
C ALA A 241 20.46 -11.09 -9.90
N LEU A 242 20.56 -9.82 -9.55
CA LEU A 242 19.58 -9.06 -8.77
C LEU A 242 18.69 -8.29 -9.75
N GLY A 243 17.38 -8.26 -9.50
CA GLY A 243 16.45 -7.47 -10.32
C GLY A 243 16.20 -6.11 -9.69
N LEU A 244 16.19 -5.05 -10.49
CA LEU A 244 15.67 -3.74 -10.10
C LEU A 244 14.50 -3.35 -11.01
N GLU A 245 13.29 -3.34 -10.49
CA GLU A 245 12.12 -2.78 -11.18
C GLU A 245 12.13 -1.25 -11.00
N VAL A 246 12.27 -0.52 -12.12
CA VAL A 246 12.22 0.93 -12.16
C VAL A 246 10.92 1.38 -12.86
N PRO A 247 10.09 2.23 -12.24
CA PRO A 247 8.92 2.82 -12.88
C PRO A 247 9.23 3.51 -14.22
N ASN A 248 8.43 3.21 -15.24
CA ASN A 248 8.58 3.86 -16.55
C ASN A 248 8.20 5.36 -16.45
N LYS A 249 9.03 6.24 -17.06
CA LYS A 249 8.73 7.69 -17.19
C LYS A 249 7.42 7.96 -17.94
N VAL A 250 7.08 7.09 -18.90
CA VAL A 250 5.78 7.04 -19.59
C VAL A 250 5.23 5.63 -19.37
N LYS A 251 4.14 5.54 -18.61
CA LYS A 251 3.45 4.29 -18.30
C LYS A 251 2.39 4.00 -19.36
N GLU A 252 2.31 2.75 -19.78
CA GLU A 252 1.33 2.28 -20.75
C GLU A 252 0.11 1.72 -20.01
N ILE A 253 -1.07 2.25 -20.31
CA ILE A 253 -2.34 1.79 -19.74
C ILE A 253 -2.65 0.41 -20.32
N VAL A 254 -2.83 -0.58 -19.46
CA VAL A 254 -3.31 -1.92 -19.85
C VAL A 254 -4.83 -1.93 -19.74
N THR A 255 -5.50 -2.23 -20.85
CA THR A 255 -6.96 -2.38 -20.92
C THR A 255 -7.37 -3.85 -20.97
N LEU A 256 -8.62 -4.15 -20.61
CA LEU A 256 -9.18 -5.49 -20.75
C LEU A 256 -9.14 -5.98 -22.21
N GLY A 257 -9.28 -5.08 -23.20
CA GLY A 257 -9.14 -5.40 -24.61
C GLY A 257 -7.72 -5.77 -25.04
N ASP A 258 -6.67 -5.26 -24.39
CA ASP A 258 -5.28 -5.69 -24.68
C ASP A 258 -4.99 -7.13 -24.23
N ILE A 259 -5.85 -7.66 -23.36
CA ILE A 259 -5.75 -9.00 -22.76
C ILE A 259 -6.70 -9.94 -23.52
N LEU A 260 -8.00 -9.62 -23.59
CA LEU A 260 -9.04 -10.45 -24.21
C LEU A 260 -9.03 -10.46 -25.75
N LEU A 261 -8.26 -9.57 -26.40
CA LEU A 261 -8.04 -9.59 -27.86
C LEU A 261 -6.53 -9.79 -28.18
N SER A 262 -5.80 -10.50 -27.32
CA SER A 262 -4.44 -10.98 -27.59
C SER A 262 -4.46 -12.26 -28.43
N PRO A 263 -3.44 -12.53 -29.27
CA PRO A 263 -3.36 -13.77 -30.03
C PRO A 263 -3.10 -15.00 -29.14
N ASP A 264 -2.46 -14.79 -28.00
CA ASP A 264 -2.02 -15.82 -27.04
C ASP A 264 -3.17 -16.34 -26.14
N ILE A 265 -4.42 -16.16 -26.59
CA ILE A 265 -5.59 -16.78 -26.00
C ILE A 265 -5.70 -18.22 -26.53
N ASN A 266 -5.17 -19.15 -25.74
CA ASN A 266 -5.63 -20.53 -25.76
C ASN A 266 -7.16 -20.52 -25.65
N ARG A 267 -7.83 -21.15 -26.62
CA ARG A 267 -9.30 -21.22 -26.67
C ARG A 267 -9.86 -22.23 -25.67
N ASP A 268 -9.04 -23.22 -25.31
CA ASP A 268 -9.39 -24.36 -24.44
C ASP A 268 -9.26 -24.02 -22.94
N ARG A 269 -9.69 -22.81 -22.55
CA ARG A 269 -9.62 -22.32 -21.16
C ARG A 269 -10.87 -22.70 -20.38
N GLY A 270 -10.71 -22.91 -19.07
CA GLY A 270 -11.82 -23.21 -18.18
C GLY A 270 -12.85 -22.09 -18.14
N ILE A 271 -14.12 -22.45 -17.90
CA ILE A 271 -15.25 -21.50 -17.87
C ILE A 271 -15.04 -20.38 -16.82
N LEU A 272 -14.21 -20.63 -15.80
CA LEU A 272 -13.87 -19.68 -14.75
C LEU A 272 -12.43 -19.11 -14.87
N THR A 273 -11.82 -19.17 -16.06
CA THR A 273 -10.55 -18.47 -16.34
C THR A 273 -10.78 -16.96 -16.48
N VAL A 274 -10.11 -16.16 -15.64
CA VAL A 274 -10.25 -14.70 -15.55
C VAL A 274 -8.97 -13.97 -15.99
N PRO A 275 -9.06 -12.92 -16.83
CA PRO A 275 -7.94 -12.04 -17.15
C PRO A 275 -7.58 -11.14 -15.96
N ILE A 276 -6.30 -11.07 -15.59
CA ILE A 276 -5.82 -10.25 -14.46
C ILE A 276 -5.00 -9.05 -14.91
N GLY A 277 -4.22 -9.16 -15.99
CA GLY A 277 -3.38 -8.04 -16.41
C GLY A 277 -2.35 -8.41 -17.48
N LYS A 278 -1.21 -7.73 -17.41
CA LYS A 278 0.01 -8.04 -18.17
C LYS A 278 1.21 -8.12 -17.23
N ASP A 279 2.18 -8.96 -17.59
CA ASP A 279 3.38 -9.22 -16.79
C ASP A 279 4.49 -8.15 -17.01
N LEU A 280 5.73 -8.48 -16.61
CA LEU A 280 6.92 -7.65 -16.82
C LEU A 280 7.43 -7.64 -18.28
N ASN A 281 7.07 -8.63 -19.10
CA ASN A 281 7.35 -8.66 -20.54
C ASN A 281 6.25 -7.94 -21.36
N GLY A 282 5.04 -7.79 -20.81
CA GLY A 282 3.86 -7.27 -21.49
C GLY A 282 2.93 -8.36 -22.04
N GLU A 283 3.17 -9.62 -21.67
CA GLU A 283 2.39 -10.80 -22.01
C GLU A 283 1.11 -10.87 -21.16
N PRO A 284 -0.01 -11.39 -21.69
CA PRO A 284 -1.31 -11.36 -21.03
C PRO A 284 -1.44 -12.44 -19.94
N VAL A 285 -1.77 -12.04 -18.71
CA VAL A 285 -1.84 -12.93 -17.54
C VAL A 285 -3.30 -13.25 -17.18
N PHE A 286 -3.56 -14.54 -16.94
CA PHE A 286 -4.86 -15.10 -16.57
C PHE A 286 -4.70 -16.02 -15.35
N ILE A 287 -5.78 -16.24 -14.62
CA ILE A 287 -5.88 -17.27 -13.55
C ILE A 287 -7.13 -18.11 -13.79
N ASP A 288 -7.15 -19.37 -13.35
CA ASP A 288 -8.39 -20.16 -13.28
C ASP A 288 -8.88 -20.28 -11.83
N ILE A 289 -10.13 -19.89 -11.59
CA ILE A 289 -10.77 -20.01 -10.28
C ILE A 289 -11.00 -21.50 -9.93
N VAL A 290 -11.03 -22.42 -10.90
CA VAL A 290 -11.08 -23.87 -10.61
C VAL A 290 -9.82 -24.34 -9.89
N GLU A 291 -8.64 -23.85 -10.26
CA GLU A 291 -7.38 -24.16 -9.57
C GLU A 291 -7.23 -23.38 -8.26
N MET A 292 -7.83 -22.19 -8.18
CA MET A 292 -7.83 -21.31 -7.01
C MET A 292 -9.26 -20.99 -6.53
N PRO A 293 -9.99 -21.96 -5.93
CA PRO A 293 -11.43 -21.86 -5.66
C PRO A 293 -11.84 -20.69 -4.76
N HIS A 294 -10.91 -20.14 -4.00
CA HIS A 294 -11.11 -18.95 -3.16
C HIS A 294 -9.96 -17.96 -3.37
N LEU A 295 -10.28 -16.71 -3.69
CA LEU A 295 -9.31 -15.63 -3.94
C LEU A 295 -9.53 -14.47 -2.98
N LEU A 296 -8.46 -13.97 -2.35
CA LEU A 296 -8.47 -12.81 -1.48
C LEU A 296 -7.88 -11.58 -2.18
N ILE A 297 -8.72 -10.58 -2.47
CA ILE A 297 -8.27 -9.31 -3.07
C ILE A 297 -8.31 -8.19 -2.01
N ALA A 298 -7.14 -7.72 -1.61
CA ALA A 298 -6.97 -6.65 -0.62
C ALA A 298 -6.17 -5.48 -1.20
N GLY A 299 -6.51 -4.25 -0.80
CA GLY A 299 -5.84 -3.04 -1.28
C GLY A 299 -6.55 -1.75 -0.86
N ALA A 300 -5.76 -0.69 -0.62
CA ALA A 300 -6.21 0.62 -0.19
C ALA A 300 -7.10 1.34 -1.24
N THR A 301 -7.75 2.43 -0.85
CA THR A 301 -8.50 3.28 -1.79
C THR A 301 -7.59 3.77 -2.92
N GLY A 302 -8.06 3.73 -4.17
CA GLY A 302 -7.27 4.10 -5.35
C GLY A 302 -6.25 3.06 -5.84
N SER A 303 -6.07 1.93 -5.17
CA SER A 303 -5.12 0.86 -5.57
C SER A 303 -5.54 0.01 -6.79
N GLY A 304 -6.68 0.29 -7.41
CA GLY A 304 -7.20 -0.46 -8.57
C GLY A 304 -8.10 -1.66 -8.23
N LYS A 305 -8.26 -2.05 -6.95
CA LYS A 305 -9.10 -3.19 -6.51
C LYS A 305 -10.50 -3.23 -7.15
N SER A 306 -11.20 -2.09 -7.20
CA SER A 306 -12.56 -1.96 -7.75
C SER A 306 -12.61 -1.73 -9.27
N SER A 307 -11.52 -2.07 -9.96
CA SER A 307 -11.35 -2.09 -11.42
C SER A 307 -10.71 -3.41 -11.86
N CYS A 308 -10.80 -4.42 -11.00
CA CYS A 308 -10.16 -5.74 -11.08
C CYS A 308 -11.19 -6.80 -10.63
N LEU A 309 -11.96 -6.44 -9.58
CA LEU A 309 -13.39 -6.78 -9.49
C LEU A 309 -14.20 -5.96 -10.51
#